data_AF-A0A2E7BL08-F1
#
_entry.id   AF-A0A2E7BL08-F1
#
_cell.length_a   1.000
_cell.length_b   1.000
_cell.length_c   1.000
_cell.angle_alpha   90.00
_cell.angle_beta   90.00
_cell.angle_gamma   90.00
#
_symmetry.space_group_name_H-M   'P 1'
#
loop_
_entity.id
_entity.type
_entity.pdbx_description
1 polymer ?
#
loop_
_entity_poly.entity_id
_entity_poly.type
_entity_poly.pdbx_seq_one_letter_code
_entity_poly.pdbx_strand_id
1 'polypeptide(L)'
;MKLAPRKHKIKKVEYFSGWIDPSNGKETFAKAEMLRNDNSRQTAGSIAPGQTAFTQRERRIISDFRTPRAVQRFLNALPYNTNSSSNGLTLRSFRGVIKHQTAHCLEAVLTAAVILEQHGYPPTVMSFESIDQLDHVIFVHRHAGLWGSVARSRDPGLHGRKPRFRTPRALALSYVEPYVDLTGRITGYAVVDLRDLGRYDWRFSNRNVWKVERMLLEYPHHTIRTSDHKISRWRTRYKSFSARFPGKKPMFFSDQNYWSELPIEFARPVGRGSTRRV
;
A
#
# COMPACT_ATOMS: atom_id res chain seq x y z
N MET A 1 -35.90 26.96 15.76
CA MET A 1 -34.72 26.16 16.18
C MET A 1 -33.76 26.07 14.99
N LYS A 2 -32.69 26.86 14.96
CA LYS A 2 -31.69 26.85 13.87
C LYS A 2 -30.57 25.85 14.24
N LEU A 3 -30.36 24.82 13.43
CA LEU A 3 -29.22 23.90 13.58
C LEU A 3 -27.91 24.65 13.26
N ALA A 4 -26.96 24.60 14.20
CA ALA A 4 -25.62 25.13 14.01
C ALA A 4 -24.81 24.26 13.01
N PRO A 5 -23.94 24.85 12.18
CA PRO A 5 -23.10 24.11 11.26
C PRO A 5 -22.04 23.30 12.03
N ARG A 6 -21.85 22.03 11.61
CA ARG A 6 -20.78 21.16 12.11
C ARG A 6 -19.42 21.78 11.81
N LYS A 7 -18.72 22.20 12.86
CA LYS A 7 -17.31 22.61 12.80
C LYS A 7 -16.48 21.48 12.20
N HIS A 8 -15.85 21.73 11.06
CA HIS A 8 -14.78 20.88 10.54
C HIS A 8 -13.65 20.89 11.58
N LYS A 9 -13.43 19.76 12.26
CA LYS A 9 -12.23 19.58 13.07
C LYS A 9 -11.04 19.59 12.11
N ILE A 10 -10.26 20.66 12.16
CA ILE A 10 -8.91 20.72 11.62
C ILE A 10 -8.17 19.50 12.18
N LYS A 11 -7.77 18.57 11.30
CA LYS A 11 -7.01 17.38 11.69
C LYS A 11 -5.66 17.85 12.22
N LYS A 12 -5.43 17.69 13.52
CA LYS A 12 -4.10 17.79 14.11
C LYS A 12 -3.35 16.52 13.66
N VAL A 13 -2.47 16.68 12.67
CA VAL A 13 -1.64 15.61 12.12
C VAL A 13 -0.34 15.64 12.91
N GLU A 14 -0.19 14.76 13.90
CA GLU A 14 1.13 14.41 14.44
C GLU A 14 1.67 13.27 13.57
N TYR A 15 2.20 13.63 12.40
CA TYR A 15 3.30 12.85 11.82
C TYR A 15 4.60 13.51 12.22
N PHE A 16 5.56 12.67 12.63
CA PHE A 16 7.00 12.86 12.48
C PHE A 16 7.42 14.32 12.32
N SER A 17 7.93 14.91 13.40
CA SER A 17 8.63 16.19 13.43
C SER A 17 9.30 16.56 12.10
N GLY A 18 8.68 17.47 11.36
CA GLY A 18 9.15 17.94 10.06
C GLY A 18 8.11 18.84 9.40
N TRP A 19 8.10 20.12 9.77
CA TRP A 19 7.28 21.17 9.18
C TRP A 19 7.40 21.19 7.64
N ILE A 20 6.26 21.19 6.93
CA ILE A 20 6.16 21.50 5.50
C ILE A 20 5.44 22.85 5.38
N ASP A 21 6.09 23.80 4.72
CA ASP A 21 5.61 25.16 4.40
C ASP A 21 4.31 25.13 3.55
N PRO A 22 3.23 25.83 3.92
CA PRO A 22 1.96 25.83 3.19
C PRO A 22 1.90 26.75 1.97
N SER A 23 2.98 27.42 1.56
CA SER A 23 2.95 28.39 0.47
C SER A 23 3.28 27.79 -0.91
N ASN A 24 2.42 26.91 -1.45
CA ASN A 24 2.27 26.79 -2.91
C ASN A 24 1.07 25.90 -3.31
N GLY A 25 0.08 26.52 -3.96
CA GLY A 25 -0.90 25.83 -4.81
C GLY A 25 -2.31 25.71 -4.25
N LYS A 26 -2.99 26.84 -4.06
CA LYS A 26 -4.45 26.88 -4.01
C LYS A 26 -5.00 26.77 -5.44
N GLU A 27 -5.41 25.58 -5.85
CA GLU A 27 -6.45 25.43 -6.88
C GLU A 27 -7.48 24.40 -6.38
N THR A 28 -8.64 24.93 -6.04
CA THR A 28 -9.81 24.23 -5.54
C THR A 28 -10.52 23.50 -6.68
N PHE A 29 -10.43 22.17 -6.72
CA PHE A 29 -11.27 21.35 -7.60
C PHE A 29 -12.57 20.97 -6.89
N ALA A 30 -13.53 21.89 -6.91
CA ALA A 30 -14.93 21.55 -6.68
C ALA A 30 -15.51 20.95 -7.97
N LYS A 31 -15.62 19.61 -8.03
CA LYS A 31 -16.59 18.82 -8.83
C LYS A 31 -16.25 17.32 -8.72
N ALA A 32 -16.68 16.71 -7.62
CA ALA A 32 -16.72 15.25 -7.49
C ALA A 32 -18.08 14.83 -6.91
N GLU A 33 -19.15 15.27 -7.57
CA GLU A 33 -20.49 14.74 -7.35
C GLU A 33 -21.23 14.64 -8.68
N MET A 34 -20.77 13.70 -9.52
CA MET A 34 -21.57 13.09 -10.58
C MET A 34 -20.73 11.98 -11.20
N LEU A 35 -21.09 10.73 -10.88
CA LEU A 35 -21.20 9.59 -11.81
C LEU A 35 -21.36 8.31 -10.99
N ARG A 36 -22.62 7.92 -10.84
CA ARG A 36 -23.07 6.57 -10.49
C ARG A 36 -22.87 5.70 -11.73
N ASN A 37 -22.49 4.43 -11.51
CA ASN A 37 -22.53 3.31 -12.46
C ASN A 37 -22.11 3.62 -13.91
N ASP A 38 -20.90 3.23 -14.31
CA ASP A 38 -20.78 2.43 -15.53
C ASP A 38 -19.48 1.63 -15.61
N ASN A 39 -19.57 0.41 -16.14
CA ASN A 39 -18.53 -0.61 -16.24
C ASN A 39 -17.74 -0.48 -17.56
N SER A 40 -17.53 0.76 -18.03
CA SER A 40 -17.17 1.09 -19.42
C SER A 40 -16.22 2.30 -19.53
N ARG A 41 -15.17 2.36 -18.71
CA ARG A 41 -14.03 3.27 -18.93
C ARG A 41 -12.71 2.52 -18.97
N GLN A 42 -12.63 1.54 -19.87
CA GLN A 42 -11.38 1.25 -20.56
C GLN A 42 -11.40 2.11 -21.83
N THR A 43 -10.82 3.32 -21.79
CA THR A 43 -10.30 4.10 -22.94
C THR A 43 -10.21 5.58 -22.57
N ALA A 44 -9.08 5.99 -21.97
CA ALA A 44 -8.49 7.34 -22.00
C ALA A 44 -7.53 7.46 -20.80
N GLY A 45 -6.40 6.77 -20.83
CA GLY A 45 -5.41 6.84 -19.76
C GLY A 45 -4.05 6.48 -20.31
N SER A 46 -3.04 7.31 -20.04
CA SER A 46 -1.68 7.26 -20.58
C SER A 46 -1.23 5.86 -21.00
N ILE A 47 -0.83 5.72 -22.27
CA ILE A 47 -0.14 4.52 -22.76
C ILE A 47 1.10 4.31 -21.88
N ALA A 48 1.35 3.05 -21.50
CA ALA A 48 2.54 2.67 -20.76
C ALA A 48 3.81 3.28 -21.42
N PRO A 49 4.81 3.76 -20.66
CA PRO A 49 6.01 4.33 -21.26
C PRO A 49 6.66 3.37 -22.26
N GLY A 50 7.13 3.91 -23.39
CA GLY A 50 7.83 3.12 -24.40
C GLY A 50 9.21 2.64 -23.94
N GLN A 51 9.76 1.64 -24.64
CA GLN A 51 11.02 0.97 -24.27
C GLN A 51 12.24 1.91 -24.17
N THR A 52 12.23 3.04 -24.90
CA THR A 52 13.29 4.05 -24.90
C THR A 52 13.32 4.89 -23.63
N ALA A 53 12.24 4.93 -22.85
CA ALA A 53 12.18 5.64 -21.56
C ALA A 53 12.96 4.93 -20.45
N PHE A 54 13.22 3.63 -20.62
CA PHE A 54 13.89 2.77 -19.66
C PHE A 54 15.39 2.66 -19.95
N THR A 55 16.19 2.48 -18.90
CA THR A 55 17.60 2.05 -19.05
C THR A 55 17.69 0.57 -19.42
N GLN A 56 18.85 0.10 -19.88
CA GLN A 56 19.05 -1.34 -20.17
C GLN A 56 18.82 -2.21 -18.93
N ARG A 57 19.25 -1.76 -17.75
CA ARG A 57 19.02 -2.46 -16.48
C ARG A 57 17.53 -2.53 -16.14
N GLU A 58 16.81 -1.41 -16.28
CA GLU A 58 15.36 -1.36 -16.04
C GLU A 58 14.61 -2.29 -17.00
N ARG A 59 14.97 -2.30 -18.30
CA ARG A 59 14.37 -3.22 -19.29
C ARG A 59 14.58 -4.69 -18.95
N ARG A 60 15.76 -5.08 -18.47
CA ARG A 60 16.04 -6.47 -18.05
C ARG A 60 15.11 -6.87 -16.90
N ILE A 61 15.04 -6.04 -15.86
CA ILE A 61 14.14 -6.26 -14.72
C ILE A 61 12.68 -6.41 -15.19
N ILE A 62 12.22 -5.50 -16.05
CA ILE A 62 10.86 -5.56 -16.60
C ILE A 62 10.65 -6.87 -17.36
N SER A 63 11.59 -7.27 -18.21
CA SER A 63 11.50 -8.53 -18.97
C SER A 63 11.49 -9.77 -18.08
N ASP A 64 12.24 -9.78 -16.98
CA ASP A 64 12.39 -10.95 -16.12
C ASP A 64 11.17 -11.16 -15.20
N PHE A 65 10.51 -10.09 -14.78
CA PHE A 65 9.41 -10.13 -13.81
C PHE A 65 8.04 -9.82 -14.42
N ARG A 66 7.53 -10.74 -15.25
CA ARG A 66 6.31 -10.54 -16.07
C ARG A 66 4.97 -10.72 -15.35
N THR A 67 4.97 -11.26 -14.14
CA THR A 67 3.74 -11.61 -13.42
C THR A 67 3.73 -11.01 -12.02
N PRO A 68 2.53 -10.76 -11.42
CA PRO A 68 2.44 -10.26 -10.05
C PRO A 68 3.22 -11.11 -9.04
N ARG A 69 3.20 -12.44 -9.20
CA ARG A 69 3.98 -13.36 -8.37
C ARG A 69 5.49 -13.19 -8.57
N ALA A 70 5.96 -13.02 -9.80
CA ALA A 70 7.38 -12.77 -10.08
C ALA A 70 7.84 -11.43 -9.48
N VAL A 71 7.02 -10.38 -9.62
CA VAL A 71 7.29 -9.06 -9.03
C VAL A 71 7.27 -9.11 -7.50
N GLN A 72 6.34 -9.86 -6.89
CA GLN A 72 6.34 -10.06 -5.44
C GLN A 72 7.64 -10.70 -4.96
N ARG A 73 8.17 -11.71 -5.69
CA ARG A 73 9.46 -12.35 -5.36
C ARG A 73 10.63 -11.38 -5.51
N PHE A 74 10.65 -10.59 -6.57
CA PHE A 74 11.63 -9.52 -6.75
C PHE A 74 11.64 -8.54 -5.57
N LEU A 75 10.47 -8.02 -5.19
CA LEU A 75 10.34 -7.08 -4.06
C LEU A 75 10.67 -7.71 -2.71
N ASN A 76 10.38 -8.99 -2.52
CA ASN A 76 10.75 -9.73 -1.32
C ASN A 76 12.26 -9.89 -1.15
N ALA A 77 13.02 -9.92 -2.26
CA ALA A 77 14.47 -9.99 -2.22
C ALA A 77 15.13 -8.64 -1.86
N LEU A 78 14.38 -7.54 -1.93
CA LEU A 78 14.88 -6.22 -1.54
C LEU A 78 14.81 -6.03 -0.01
N PRO A 79 15.87 -5.51 0.62
CA PRO A 79 15.81 -5.04 2.00
C PRO A 79 14.72 -3.98 2.17
N TYR A 80 14.01 -4.02 3.29
CA TYR A 80 13.03 -3.00 3.61
C TYR A 80 13.73 -1.68 3.91
N ASN A 81 13.33 -0.61 3.23
CA ASN A 81 13.85 0.74 3.48
C ASN A 81 13.27 1.27 4.79
N THR A 82 14.06 1.30 5.86
CA THR A 82 13.64 1.81 7.17
C THR A 82 13.70 3.33 7.28
N ASN A 83 14.12 4.05 6.23
CA ASN A 83 14.45 5.48 6.28
C ASN A 83 15.46 5.84 7.39
N SER A 84 16.27 4.87 7.83
CA SER A 84 17.31 5.04 8.87
C SER A 84 18.60 5.67 8.33
N SER A 85 18.66 6.01 7.05
CA SER A 85 19.85 6.61 6.46
C SER A 85 19.96 8.09 6.84
N SER A 86 21.19 8.58 6.97
CA SER A 86 21.55 10.00 7.22
C SER A 86 20.96 11.02 6.23
N ASN A 87 20.24 10.57 5.20
CA ASN A 87 19.71 11.36 4.09
C ASN A 87 18.21 11.70 4.24
N GLY A 88 17.60 11.41 5.39
CA GLY A 88 16.20 11.73 5.68
C GLY A 88 15.18 10.78 5.06
N LEU A 89 13.89 11.16 5.17
CA LEU A 89 12.78 10.39 4.61
C LEU A 89 12.87 10.33 3.08
N THR A 90 12.60 9.15 2.53
CA THR A 90 12.59 8.92 1.08
C THR A 90 11.21 8.49 0.62
N LEU A 91 10.91 8.80 -0.64
CA LEU A 91 9.80 8.23 -1.39
C LEU A 91 10.23 8.18 -2.86
N ARG A 92 11.02 7.16 -3.19
CA ARG A 92 11.61 7.02 -4.52
C ARG A 92 10.60 6.52 -5.56
N SER A 93 10.83 6.94 -6.81
CA SER A 93 10.21 6.32 -7.99
C SER A 93 10.77 4.91 -8.25
N PHE A 94 10.22 4.21 -9.25
CA PHE A 94 10.78 2.94 -9.75
C PHE A 94 12.28 3.07 -10.06
N ARG A 95 12.69 4.13 -10.77
CA ARG A 95 14.11 4.38 -11.09
C ARG A 95 14.99 4.47 -9.85
N GLY A 96 14.50 5.14 -8.82
CA GLY A 96 15.20 5.23 -7.53
C GLY A 96 15.31 3.87 -6.83
N VAL A 97 14.25 3.06 -6.83
CA VAL A 97 14.30 1.69 -6.26
C VAL A 97 15.30 0.82 -7.01
N ILE A 98 15.31 0.87 -8.34
CA ILE A 98 16.28 0.10 -9.14
C ILE A 98 17.72 0.55 -8.85
N LYS A 99 17.96 1.86 -8.66
CA LYS A 99 19.27 2.38 -8.31
C LYS A 99 19.73 1.95 -6.90
N HIS A 100 18.86 2.08 -5.91
CA HIS A 100 19.21 1.90 -4.50
C HIS A 100 19.01 0.48 -3.96
N GLN A 101 18.29 -0.38 -4.69
CA GLN A 101 18.04 -1.79 -4.33
C GLN A 101 17.41 -1.95 -2.94
N THR A 102 16.56 -1.03 -2.53
CA THR A 102 15.75 -1.09 -1.30
C THR A 102 14.43 -0.37 -1.53
N ALA A 103 13.38 -0.79 -0.82
CA ALA A 103 12.06 -0.19 -0.94
C ALA A 103 11.29 -0.29 0.39
N HIS A 104 10.55 0.75 0.75
CA HIS A 104 9.44 0.65 1.70
C HIS A 104 8.12 0.40 0.95
N CYS A 105 6.98 0.38 1.66
CA CYS A 105 5.66 0.03 1.09
C CYS A 105 5.30 0.78 -0.20
N LEU A 106 5.23 2.12 -0.18
CA LEU A 106 4.84 2.90 -1.36
C LEU A 106 5.87 2.84 -2.49
N GLU A 107 7.18 2.87 -2.21
CA GLU A 107 8.24 2.66 -3.21
C GLU A 107 8.10 1.31 -3.94
N ALA A 108 7.78 0.25 -3.19
CA ALA A 108 7.58 -1.09 -3.73
C ALA A 108 6.32 -1.16 -4.62
N VAL A 109 5.24 -0.48 -4.23
CA VAL A 109 4.00 -0.43 -5.02
C VAL A 109 4.20 0.33 -6.33
N LEU A 110 4.90 1.47 -6.30
CA LEU A 110 5.23 2.21 -7.52
C LEU A 110 6.11 1.37 -8.46
N THR A 111 7.08 0.63 -7.89
CA THR A 111 7.92 -0.31 -8.63
C THR A 111 7.10 -1.43 -9.26
N ALA A 112 6.17 -2.03 -8.52
CA ALA A 112 5.27 -3.05 -9.05
C ALA A 112 4.40 -2.51 -10.18
N ALA A 113 3.84 -1.31 -10.02
CA ALA A 113 3.02 -0.65 -11.02
C ALA A 113 3.80 -0.42 -12.33
N VAL A 114 5.03 0.11 -12.26
CA VAL A 114 5.84 0.32 -13.47
C VAL A 114 6.18 -0.98 -14.18
N ILE A 115 6.57 -2.03 -13.43
CA ILE A 115 6.92 -3.32 -14.05
C ILE A 115 5.68 -3.94 -14.69
N LEU A 116 4.57 -4.03 -13.96
CA LEU A 116 3.38 -4.78 -14.40
C LEU A 116 2.58 -4.02 -15.48
N GLU A 117 2.65 -2.68 -15.52
CA GLU A 117 2.07 -1.89 -16.60
C GLU A 117 2.66 -2.25 -17.98
N GLN A 118 3.94 -2.62 -18.03
CA GLN A 118 4.58 -3.11 -19.26
C GLN A 118 4.09 -4.49 -19.70
N HIS A 119 3.39 -5.21 -18.83
CA HIS A 119 2.81 -6.54 -19.09
C HIS A 119 1.28 -6.52 -19.12
N GLY A 120 0.68 -5.34 -19.33
CA GLY A 120 -0.77 -5.18 -19.52
C GLY A 120 -1.60 -5.11 -18.24
N TYR A 121 -0.97 -5.01 -17.07
CA TYR A 121 -1.70 -4.77 -15.82
C TYR A 121 -1.87 -3.25 -15.62
N PRO A 122 -3.08 -2.73 -15.40
CA PRO A 122 -3.23 -1.31 -15.10
C PRO A 122 -2.45 -0.94 -13.82
N PRO A 123 -1.86 0.27 -13.72
CA PRO A 123 -1.09 0.71 -12.55
C PRO A 123 -2.03 1.09 -11.39
N THR A 124 -2.84 0.12 -10.94
CA THR A 124 -3.88 0.31 -9.93
C THR A 124 -3.37 -0.11 -8.56
N VAL A 125 -3.62 0.74 -7.57
CA VAL A 125 -3.24 0.53 -6.18
C VAL A 125 -4.46 0.52 -5.27
N MET A 126 -4.31 -0.07 -4.10
CA MET A 126 -5.26 0.07 -3.00
C MET A 126 -4.56 0.79 -1.84
N SER A 127 -5.12 1.93 -1.44
CA SER A 127 -4.70 2.72 -0.29
C SER A 127 -5.56 2.36 0.92
N PHE A 128 -4.96 2.25 2.10
CA PHE A 128 -5.64 2.00 3.38
C PHE A 128 -5.46 3.20 4.31
N GLU A 129 -6.56 3.69 4.85
CA GLU A 129 -6.54 4.63 5.98
C GLU A 129 -6.43 3.87 7.31
N SER A 130 -5.60 4.37 8.22
CA SER A 130 -5.50 3.88 9.59
C SER A 130 -5.87 4.94 10.64
N ILE A 131 -6.35 4.48 11.80
CA ILE A 131 -6.71 5.37 12.93
C ILE A 131 -5.52 6.16 13.49
N ASP A 132 -4.32 5.58 13.45
CA ASP A 132 -3.05 6.20 13.83
C ASP A 132 -2.37 6.89 12.65
N GLN A 133 -3.09 7.00 11.54
CA GLN A 133 -2.68 7.62 10.29
C GLN A 133 -1.46 6.92 9.64
N LEU A 134 -1.01 5.77 10.16
CA LEU A 134 0.10 4.97 9.60
C LEU A 134 -0.44 4.15 8.45
N ASP A 135 -0.69 4.84 7.34
CA ASP A 135 -1.37 4.27 6.17
C ASP A 135 -0.49 3.25 5.44
N HIS A 136 -1.14 2.37 4.69
CA HIS A 136 -0.49 1.34 3.90
C HIS A 136 -1.06 1.30 2.50
N VAL A 137 -0.25 0.84 1.56
CA VAL A 137 -0.59 0.79 0.14
C VAL A 137 -0.12 -0.51 -0.46
N ILE A 138 -0.93 -1.07 -1.35
CA ILE A 138 -0.65 -2.30 -2.08
C ILE A 138 -0.94 -2.12 -3.57
N PHE A 139 -0.17 -2.77 -4.43
CA PHE A 139 -0.54 -2.88 -5.84
C PHE A 139 -1.63 -3.95 -5.97
N VAL A 140 -2.69 -3.68 -6.72
CA VAL A 140 -3.80 -4.62 -6.90
C VAL A 140 -3.91 -5.09 -8.34
N HIS A 141 -4.22 -6.37 -8.52
CA HIS A 141 -4.42 -6.96 -9.83
C HIS A 141 -5.61 -7.91 -9.83
N ARG A 142 -6.10 -8.24 -11.02
CA ARG A 142 -7.11 -9.28 -11.23
C ARG A 142 -6.52 -10.43 -12.02
N HIS A 143 -6.87 -11.66 -11.64
CA HIS A 143 -6.56 -12.87 -12.39
C HIS A 143 -7.77 -13.80 -12.32
N ALA A 144 -8.28 -14.25 -13.48
CA ALA A 144 -9.50 -15.05 -13.58
C ALA A 144 -10.69 -14.45 -12.77
N GLY A 145 -10.89 -13.13 -12.87
CA GLY A 145 -11.96 -12.42 -12.17
C GLY A 145 -11.75 -12.20 -10.66
N LEU A 146 -10.65 -12.68 -10.08
CA LEU A 146 -10.35 -12.58 -8.66
C LEU A 146 -9.24 -11.55 -8.38
N TRP A 147 -9.41 -10.79 -7.32
CA TRP A 147 -8.47 -9.79 -6.83
C TRP A 147 -7.35 -10.43 -6.03
N GLY A 148 -6.13 -9.99 -6.31
CA GLY A 148 -4.90 -10.25 -5.55
C GLY A 148 -4.07 -8.98 -5.42
N SER A 149 -2.91 -9.09 -4.78
CA SER A 149 -2.05 -7.94 -4.55
C SER A 149 -0.57 -8.28 -4.50
N VAL A 150 0.24 -7.26 -4.80
CA VAL A 150 1.68 -7.23 -4.59
C VAL A 150 2.00 -6.14 -3.57
N ALA A 151 2.78 -6.44 -2.54
CA ALA A 151 3.09 -5.49 -1.49
C ALA A 151 4.40 -5.80 -0.75
N ARG A 152 4.95 -4.77 -0.11
CA ARG A 152 6.10 -4.87 0.79
C ARG A 152 5.75 -4.20 2.12
N SER A 153 6.12 -4.81 3.24
CA SER A 153 5.92 -4.24 4.58
C SER A 153 7.03 -4.67 5.54
N ARG A 154 7.06 -4.03 6.72
CA ARG A 154 7.80 -4.47 7.91
C ARG A 154 7.07 -5.59 8.66
N ASP A 155 5.78 -5.74 8.38
CA ASP A 155 4.90 -6.70 9.05
C ASP A 155 4.47 -7.78 8.04
N PRO A 156 4.69 -9.07 8.36
CA PRO A 156 4.54 -10.15 7.38
C PRO A 156 3.12 -10.25 6.82
N GLY A 157 2.10 -9.99 7.64
CA GLY A 157 0.71 -10.05 7.21
C GLY A 157 0.26 -8.89 6.33
N LEU A 158 1.09 -7.87 6.12
CA LEU A 158 0.81 -6.73 5.24
C LEU A 158 1.48 -6.85 3.85
N HIS A 159 2.02 -8.02 3.52
CA HIS A 159 2.52 -8.36 2.18
C HIS A 159 1.41 -8.76 1.19
N GLY A 160 1.78 -9.15 -0.03
CA GLY A 160 0.85 -9.48 -1.10
C GLY A 160 -0.09 -10.64 -0.81
N ARG A 161 -1.16 -10.72 -1.60
CA ARG A 161 -2.19 -11.75 -1.54
C ARG A 161 -2.32 -12.47 -2.87
N LYS A 162 -2.57 -13.77 -2.81
CA LYS A 162 -2.97 -14.57 -3.98
C LYS A 162 -4.31 -14.05 -4.52
N PRO A 163 -4.58 -14.16 -5.84
CA PRO A 163 -5.83 -13.70 -6.44
C PRO A 163 -7.01 -14.61 -6.07
N ARG A 164 -7.59 -14.42 -4.87
CA ARG A 164 -8.68 -15.25 -4.31
C ARG A 164 -9.90 -14.45 -3.88
N PHE A 165 -9.89 -13.13 -4.01
CA PHE A 165 -10.92 -12.26 -3.46
C PHE A 165 -11.88 -11.78 -4.55
N ARG A 166 -13.19 -11.96 -4.35
CA ARG A 166 -14.20 -11.60 -5.38
C ARG A 166 -14.36 -10.10 -5.59
N THR A 167 -14.06 -9.29 -4.56
CA THR A 167 -14.26 -7.84 -4.59
C THR A 167 -13.06 -7.11 -3.99
N PRO A 168 -12.84 -5.82 -4.31
CA PRO A 168 -11.81 -5.01 -3.65
C PRO A 168 -12.02 -4.96 -2.13
N ARG A 169 -13.28 -4.85 -1.70
CA ARG A 169 -13.61 -4.84 -0.27
C ARG A 169 -13.20 -6.14 0.42
N ALA A 170 -13.41 -7.30 -0.22
CA ALA A 170 -12.99 -8.57 0.33
C ALA A 170 -11.46 -8.67 0.44
N LEU A 171 -10.73 -8.16 -0.56
CA LEU A 171 -9.27 -8.05 -0.48
C LEU A 171 -8.85 -7.14 0.68
N ALA A 172 -9.44 -5.94 0.80
CA ALA A 172 -9.16 -5.00 1.88
C ALA A 172 -9.41 -5.59 3.27
N LEU A 173 -10.52 -6.31 3.45
CA LEU A 173 -10.85 -6.98 4.71
C LEU A 173 -9.83 -8.05 5.12
N SER A 174 -9.10 -8.65 4.17
CA SER A 174 -8.01 -9.60 4.48
C SER A 174 -6.78 -8.96 5.12
N TYR A 175 -6.69 -7.64 5.09
CA TYR A 175 -5.61 -6.90 5.77
C TYR A 175 -6.00 -6.44 7.17
N VAL A 176 -7.27 -6.47 7.55
CA VAL A 176 -7.76 -5.85 8.80
C VAL A 176 -7.16 -6.46 10.05
N GLU A 177 -7.17 -7.79 10.22
CA GLU A 177 -6.56 -8.42 11.41
C GLU A 177 -5.04 -8.23 11.42
N PRO A 178 -4.30 -8.49 10.33
CA PRO A 178 -2.85 -8.28 10.30
C PRO A 178 -2.39 -6.83 10.46
N TYR A 179 -3.27 -5.85 10.26
CA TYR A 179 -2.98 -4.44 10.50
C TYR A 179 -2.98 -4.06 11.97
N VAL A 180 -3.67 -4.83 12.82
CA VAL A 180 -3.81 -4.48 14.23
C VAL A 180 -2.51 -4.76 14.95
N ASP A 181 -1.82 -3.68 15.34
CA ASP A 181 -0.70 -3.68 16.26
C ASP A 181 -1.08 -2.94 17.56
N LEU A 182 -0.13 -2.22 18.18
CA LEU A 182 -0.36 -1.42 19.37
C LEU A 182 -1.42 -0.32 19.16
N THR A 183 -1.47 0.28 17.97
CA THR A 183 -2.31 1.46 17.66
C THR A 183 -3.15 1.26 16.40
N GLY A 184 -2.65 0.50 15.44
CA GLY A 184 -3.19 0.35 14.10
C GLY A 184 -4.61 -0.22 14.06
N ARG A 185 -5.39 0.32 13.11
CA ARG A 185 -6.72 -0.17 12.72
C ARG A 185 -7.08 0.47 11.39
N ILE A 186 -7.32 -0.37 10.37
CA ILE A 186 -7.88 0.10 9.10
C ILE A 186 -9.28 0.68 9.32
N THR A 187 -9.49 1.90 8.83
CA THR A 187 -10.77 2.62 8.85
C THR A 187 -11.37 2.81 7.46
N GLY A 188 -10.56 2.70 6.41
CA GLY A 188 -11.01 2.92 5.03
C GLY A 188 -10.10 2.25 4.00
N TYR A 189 -10.62 2.09 2.78
CA TYR A 189 -9.82 1.71 1.62
C TYR A 189 -10.26 2.47 0.37
N ALA A 190 -9.32 2.76 -0.52
CA ALA A 190 -9.57 3.32 -1.85
C ALA A 190 -8.88 2.46 -2.90
N VAL A 191 -9.48 2.33 -4.10
CA VAL A 191 -8.81 1.75 -5.27
C VAL A 191 -8.54 2.89 -6.23
N VAL A 192 -7.27 3.08 -6.58
CA VAL A 192 -6.79 4.28 -7.27
C VAL A 192 -5.98 3.89 -8.48
N ASP A 193 -6.22 4.54 -9.61
CA ASP A 193 -5.38 4.41 -10.79
C ASP A 193 -4.28 5.47 -10.76
N LEU A 194 -3.01 5.06 -10.77
CA LEU A 194 -1.89 6.02 -10.72
C LEU A 194 -1.79 6.89 -11.98
N ARG A 195 -2.55 6.59 -13.05
CA ARG A 195 -2.68 7.47 -14.23
C ARG A 195 -3.44 8.76 -13.92
N ASP A 196 -4.21 8.80 -12.84
CA ASP A 196 -4.92 10.00 -12.36
C ASP A 196 -3.94 11.11 -11.91
N LEU A 197 -2.67 10.78 -11.68
CA LEU A 197 -1.59 11.76 -11.45
C LEU A 197 -1.22 12.57 -12.71
N GLY A 198 -1.78 12.23 -13.86
CA GLY A 198 -1.59 12.93 -15.12
C GLY A 198 -0.12 12.91 -15.57
N ARG A 199 0.43 14.10 -15.88
CA ARG A 199 1.81 14.26 -16.36
C ARG A 199 2.87 14.20 -15.26
N TYR A 200 2.49 13.94 -14.00
CA TYR A 200 3.45 13.84 -12.91
C TYR A 200 4.31 12.58 -13.06
N ASP A 201 5.63 12.76 -13.20
CA ASP A 201 6.55 11.64 -13.42
C ASP A 201 6.85 10.87 -12.12
N TRP A 202 5.90 10.06 -11.69
CA TRP A 202 6.08 9.15 -10.56
C TRP A 202 6.89 7.89 -10.91
N ARG A 203 7.12 7.63 -12.20
CA ARG A 203 7.81 6.41 -12.70
C ARG A 203 9.33 6.58 -12.70
N PHE A 204 9.83 7.73 -13.15
CA PHE A 204 11.23 7.92 -13.48
C PHE A 204 11.91 9.10 -12.79
N SER A 205 11.18 9.88 -11.99
CA SER A 205 11.75 11.01 -11.26
C SER A 205 12.96 10.59 -10.42
N ASN A 206 14.04 11.37 -10.54
CA ASN A 206 15.23 11.23 -9.69
C ASN A 206 15.04 11.89 -8.30
N ARG A 207 13.91 12.56 -8.07
CA ARG A 207 13.51 13.18 -6.80
C ARG A 207 12.39 12.37 -6.13
N ASN A 208 12.18 12.61 -4.84
CA ASN A 208 11.06 12.01 -4.11
C ASN A 208 9.71 12.39 -4.73
N VAL A 209 8.77 11.43 -4.73
CA VAL A 209 7.48 11.55 -5.43
C VAL A 209 6.30 11.82 -4.49
N TRP A 210 6.45 12.76 -3.55
CA TRP A 210 5.48 13.09 -2.48
C TRP A 210 4.05 13.39 -2.93
N LYS A 211 3.87 13.83 -4.18
CA LYS A 211 2.52 14.05 -4.73
C LYS A 211 1.70 12.75 -4.79
N VAL A 212 2.34 11.60 -4.96
CA VAL A 212 1.66 10.29 -4.94
C VAL A 212 1.01 10.07 -3.58
N GLU A 213 1.77 10.22 -2.49
CA GLU A 213 1.28 10.02 -1.13
C GLU A 213 0.12 10.97 -0.81
N ARG A 214 0.28 12.28 -1.09
CA ARG A 214 -0.79 13.27 -0.87
C ARG A 214 -2.07 12.91 -1.61
N MET A 215 -1.96 12.52 -2.89
CA MET A 215 -3.11 12.09 -3.67
C MET A 215 -3.80 10.88 -3.04
N LEU A 216 -3.04 9.89 -2.57
CA LEU A 216 -3.58 8.69 -1.93
C LEU A 216 -4.21 8.94 -0.56
N LEU A 217 -3.73 9.94 0.19
CA LEU A 217 -4.30 10.37 1.48
C LEU A 217 -5.59 11.18 1.30
N GLU A 218 -5.67 11.97 0.22
CA GLU A 218 -6.82 12.83 -0.09
C GLU A 218 -7.91 12.11 -0.89
N TYR A 219 -7.60 10.94 -1.45
CA TYR A 219 -8.55 10.16 -2.25
C TYR A 219 -9.78 9.79 -1.40
N PRO A 220 -11.00 9.78 -1.95
CA PRO A 220 -12.17 9.35 -1.18
C PRO A 220 -12.14 7.86 -0.82
N HIS A 221 -11.83 7.52 0.44
CA HIS A 221 -11.85 6.13 0.92
C HIS A 221 -13.26 5.65 1.28
N HIS A 222 -13.55 4.40 0.92
CA HIS A 222 -14.71 3.67 1.39
C HIS A 222 -14.49 3.19 2.82
N THR A 223 -15.40 3.52 3.73
CA THR A 223 -15.29 3.12 5.14
C THR A 223 -15.29 1.59 5.32
N ILE A 224 -14.39 1.12 6.18
CA ILE A 224 -14.40 -0.20 6.78
C ILE A 224 -14.79 -0.06 8.25
N ARG A 225 -15.94 -0.64 8.61
CA ARG A 225 -16.39 -0.73 9.99
C ARG A 225 -16.02 -2.09 10.54
N THR A 226 -15.11 -2.09 11.50
CA THR A 226 -14.71 -3.30 12.26
C THR A 226 -15.21 -3.16 13.69
N SER A 227 -15.68 -4.23 14.31
CA SER A 227 -16.12 -4.24 15.71
C SER A 227 -14.98 -3.88 16.68
N ASP A 228 -15.24 -2.97 17.62
CA ASP A 228 -14.27 -2.58 18.65
C ASP A 228 -13.86 -3.77 19.53
N HIS A 229 -14.79 -4.68 19.82
CA HIS A 229 -14.49 -5.93 20.53
C HIS A 229 -13.48 -6.80 19.76
N LYS A 230 -13.64 -6.95 18.43
CA LYS A 230 -12.67 -7.69 17.60
C LYS A 230 -11.30 -7.02 17.59
N ILE A 231 -11.27 -5.70 17.37
CA ILE A 231 -10.03 -4.92 17.40
C ILE A 231 -9.32 -5.05 18.75
N SER A 232 -10.05 -4.92 19.85
CA SER A 232 -9.50 -5.07 21.21
C SER A 232 -8.91 -6.46 21.43
N ARG A 233 -9.63 -7.52 21.04
CA ARG A 233 -9.13 -8.90 21.11
C ARG A 233 -7.83 -9.10 20.34
N TRP A 234 -7.77 -8.63 19.08
CA TRP A 234 -6.56 -8.75 18.27
C TRP A 234 -5.39 -7.94 18.84
N ARG A 235 -5.67 -6.74 19.34
CA ARG A 235 -4.66 -5.89 19.99
C ARG A 235 -4.11 -6.50 21.27
N THR A 236 -4.97 -7.08 22.12
CA THR A 236 -4.53 -7.84 23.30
C THR A 236 -3.64 -8.99 22.90
N ARG A 237 -4.02 -9.78 21.88
CA ARG A 237 -3.20 -10.86 21.35
C ARG A 237 -1.85 -10.38 20.82
N TYR A 238 -1.82 -9.25 20.09
CA TYR A 238 -0.58 -8.64 19.62
C TYR A 238 0.31 -8.23 20.80
N LYS A 239 -0.24 -7.52 21.80
CA LYS A 239 0.50 -7.12 23.00
C LYS A 239 1.09 -8.31 23.75
N SER A 240 0.31 -9.37 23.97
CA SER A 240 0.79 -10.60 24.63
C SER A 240 1.91 -11.27 23.83
N PHE A 241 1.80 -11.30 22.49
CA PHE A 241 2.87 -11.82 21.64
C PHE A 241 4.13 -10.97 21.73
N SER A 242 4.02 -9.64 21.63
CA SER A 242 5.16 -8.72 21.70
C SER A 242 5.87 -8.76 23.05
N ALA A 243 5.13 -8.93 24.15
CA ALA A 243 5.70 -9.11 25.48
C ALA A 243 6.49 -10.42 25.60
N ARG A 244 5.98 -11.52 25.03
CA ARG A 244 6.62 -12.84 25.09
C ARG A 244 7.79 -12.98 24.11
N PHE A 245 7.74 -12.29 22.97
CA PHE A 245 8.75 -12.38 21.92
C PHE A 245 9.21 -10.99 21.46
N PRO A 246 9.95 -10.24 22.29
CA PRO A 246 10.42 -8.91 21.94
C PRO A 246 11.21 -8.89 20.62
N GLY A 247 10.94 -7.90 19.77
CA GLY A 247 11.58 -7.74 18.46
C GLY A 247 11.17 -8.78 17.40
N LYS A 248 10.25 -9.71 17.70
CA LYS A 248 9.71 -10.66 16.72
C LYS A 248 8.37 -10.18 16.16
N LYS A 249 8.03 -10.65 14.95
CA LYS A 249 6.77 -10.34 14.28
C LYS A 249 5.80 -11.53 14.35
N PRO A 250 4.51 -11.30 14.61
CA PRO A 250 3.53 -12.37 14.74
C PRO A 250 3.27 -13.08 13.41
N MET A 251 3.12 -14.40 13.46
CA MET A 251 2.81 -15.27 12.31
C MET A 251 1.68 -16.25 12.65
N PHE A 252 0.74 -15.78 13.47
CA PHE A 252 -0.32 -16.60 14.07
C PHE A 252 -1.68 -16.49 13.36
N PHE A 253 -1.71 -15.81 12.21
CA PHE A 253 -2.90 -15.50 11.43
C PHE A 253 -3.44 -16.74 10.72
N SER A 254 -4.77 -16.88 10.66
CA SER A 254 -5.43 -18.07 10.10
C SER A 254 -5.49 -18.06 8.57
N ASP A 255 -5.37 -16.90 7.94
CA ASP A 255 -5.57 -16.65 6.51
C ASP A 255 -4.26 -16.69 5.69
N GLN A 256 -3.16 -17.18 6.28
CA GLN A 256 -1.84 -17.26 5.62
C GLN A 256 -1.85 -18.07 4.32
N ASN A 257 -2.79 -18.99 4.14
CA ASN A 257 -2.96 -19.73 2.89
C ASN A 257 -3.35 -18.82 1.71
N TYR A 258 -3.95 -17.65 1.97
CA TYR A 258 -4.28 -16.61 0.98
C TYR A 258 -3.12 -15.66 0.69
N TRP A 259 -2.04 -15.68 1.47
CA TRP A 259 -0.92 -14.77 1.30
C TRP A 259 -0.02 -15.24 0.15
N SER A 260 0.62 -14.28 -0.52
CA SER A 260 1.71 -14.54 -1.46
C SER A 260 2.98 -14.95 -0.71
N GLU A 261 4.04 -15.35 -1.42
CA GLU A 261 5.31 -15.65 -0.77
C GLU A 261 5.80 -14.47 0.09
N LEU A 262 6.36 -14.79 1.26
CA LEU A 262 6.95 -13.81 2.16
C LEU A 262 8.47 -13.71 1.94
N PRO A 263 9.08 -12.57 2.27
CA PRO A 263 10.53 -12.43 2.40
C PRO A 263 11.17 -13.47 3.33
N ILE A 264 12.44 -13.78 3.08
CA ILE A 264 13.19 -14.82 3.82
C ILE A 264 13.33 -14.49 5.31
N GLU A 265 13.34 -13.21 5.69
CA GLU A 265 13.40 -12.79 7.10
C GLU A 265 12.18 -13.25 7.92
N PHE A 266 11.07 -13.59 7.26
CA PHE A 266 9.87 -14.14 7.91
C PHE A 266 9.76 -15.67 7.80
N ALA A 267 10.72 -16.36 7.18
CA ALA A 267 10.68 -17.80 6.94
C ALA A 267 10.86 -18.66 8.21
N ARG A 268 11.46 -18.09 9.27
CA ARG A 268 11.58 -18.71 10.60
C ARG A 268 10.63 -18.03 11.61
N PRO A 269 9.32 -18.27 11.50
CA PRO A 269 8.34 -17.61 12.35
C PRO A 269 8.49 -18.06 13.79
N VAL A 270 8.46 -17.09 14.70
CA VAL A 270 8.34 -17.34 16.14
C VAL A 270 6.85 -17.42 16.48
N GLY A 271 6.47 -18.43 17.26
CA GLY A 271 5.08 -18.63 17.67
C GLY A 271 4.18 -19.23 16.58
N ARG A 272 4.61 -20.34 15.94
CA ARG A 272 3.68 -21.27 15.26
C ARG A 272 2.97 -22.16 16.30
N GLY A 273 1.78 -22.66 15.98
CA GLY A 273 1.10 -23.66 16.81
C GLY A 273 0.35 -23.08 18.01
N SER A 274 0.57 -23.61 19.22
CA SER A 274 -0.21 -23.37 20.46
C SER A 274 -0.30 -21.91 20.93
N THR A 275 0.42 -20.98 20.31
CA THR A 275 0.20 -19.52 20.39
C THR A 275 -1.04 -19.03 19.61
N ARG A 276 -1.76 -19.93 18.92
CA ARG A 276 -3.00 -19.64 18.15
C ARG A 276 -4.20 -19.24 19.01
N ARG A 277 -4.27 -19.73 20.24
CA ARG A 277 -5.36 -19.46 21.17
C ARG A 277 -4.79 -19.50 22.59
N VAL A 278 -4.63 -18.34 23.18
CA VAL A 278 -4.98 -18.13 24.59
C VAL A 278 -6.04 -17.04 24.57
#